data_AF-A0A537EHA9-F1
#
_entry.id   AF-A0A537EHA9-F1
#
_cell.length_a   1.000
_cell.length_b   1.000
_cell.length_c   1.000
_cell.angle_alpha   90.00
_cell.angle_beta   90.00
_cell.angle_gamma   90.00
#
_symmetry.space_group_name_H-M   'P 1'
#
loop_
_entity.id
_entity.type
_entity.pdbx_description
1 polymer ?
#
loop_
_entity_poly.entity_id
_entity_poly.type
_entity_poly.pdbx_seq_one_letter_code
_entity_poly.pdbx_strand_id
1 'polypeptide(L)'
;MVLVKDARQKVNTSQRRRGWMFRQSVGKLASRLEVADGQSFDFGRTRLRFPGPVPHGEDDTELGWVLPCVVERSREKVMFAPDAQGPVSQDTVKLILAEEPDLLVTSGPPTYLRGFKIGDDFFQTALSNMQVIVEKVETVVVDHHLLRDEGWKGFLEPVEKVAERAGHRVITAAELLDHPAQPLECQRRRMYEEEPPSAEFVKWAELPKEKQASMSPPL
;
A
#
# COMPACT_ATOMS: atom_id res chain seq x y z
N MET A 1 0.24 -22.37 -5.83
CA MET A 1 -0.10 -21.41 -6.91
C MET A 1 0.14 -20.02 -6.37
N VAL A 2 0.64 -19.12 -7.20
CA VAL A 2 0.85 -17.71 -6.88
C VAL A 2 0.15 -16.88 -7.95
N LEU A 3 -0.74 -15.99 -7.53
CA LEU A 3 -1.39 -15.00 -8.39
C LEU A 3 -0.47 -13.78 -8.45
N VAL A 4 -0.06 -13.37 -9.64
CA VAL A 4 0.99 -12.36 -9.84
C VAL A 4 0.51 -11.25 -10.76
N LYS A 5 0.96 -10.02 -10.50
CA LYS A 5 0.80 -8.93 -11.45
C LYS A 5 1.55 -9.23 -12.76
N ASP A 6 1.02 -8.87 -13.93
CA ASP A 6 1.78 -8.94 -15.17
C ASP A 6 2.99 -7.98 -15.11
N ALA A 7 4.18 -8.56 -15.29
CA ALA A 7 5.45 -7.84 -15.35
C ALA A 7 5.72 -7.21 -16.72
N ARG A 8 4.80 -7.34 -17.68
CA ARG A 8 4.98 -6.87 -19.06
C ARG A 8 4.04 -5.73 -19.45
N GLN A 9 2.88 -5.64 -18.80
CA GLN A 9 1.85 -4.64 -19.08
C GLN A 9 1.65 -3.73 -17.88
N LYS A 10 1.35 -2.44 -18.13
CA LYS A 10 1.13 -1.42 -17.09
C LYS A 10 2.23 -1.52 -16.02
N VAL A 11 3.48 -1.30 -16.43
CA VAL A 11 4.68 -1.34 -15.58
C VAL A 11 5.70 -0.34 -16.10
N ASN A 12 6.48 0.25 -15.21
CA ASN A 12 7.69 0.98 -15.59
C ASN A 12 8.89 0.04 -15.78
N THR A 13 10.04 0.60 -16.19
CA THR A 13 11.29 -0.16 -16.42
C THR A 13 11.76 -0.91 -15.16
N SER A 14 11.66 -0.27 -13.99
CA SER A 14 12.06 -0.87 -12.71
C SER A 14 11.15 -2.06 -12.32
N GLN A 15 9.84 -1.89 -12.45
CA GLN A 15 8.84 -2.92 -12.20
C GLN A 15 9.00 -4.09 -13.18
N ARG A 16 9.28 -3.84 -14.46
CA ARG A 16 9.57 -4.88 -15.46
C ARG A 16 10.78 -5.72 -15.05
N ARG A 17 11.89 -5.07 -14.66
CA ARG A 17 13.10 -5.74 -14.19
C ARG A 17 12.83 -6.57 -12.92
N ARG A 18 12.16 -5.98 -11.93
CA ARG A 18 11.81 -6.68 -10.67
C ARG A 18 10.86 -7.84 -10.91
N GLY A 19 9.88 -7.70 -11.79
CA GLY A 19 8.97 -8.77 -12.17
C GLY A 19 9.68 -9.92 -12.90
N TRP A 20 10.66 -9.62 -13.76
CA TRP A 20 11.51 -10.65 -14.36
C TRP A 20 12.32 -11.41 -13.30
N MET A 21 13.00 -10.68 -12.39
CA MET A 21 13.75 -11.30 -11.29
C MET A 21 12.84 -12.16 -10.39
N PHE A 22 11.66 -11.65 -10.04
CA PHE A 22 10.66 -12.37 -9.25
C PHE A 22 10.28 -13.69 -9.93
N ARG A 23 10.00 -13.70 -11.24
CA ARG A 23 9.68 -14.93 -11.98
C ARG A 23 10.83 -15.93 -12.00
N GLN A 24 12.08 -15.48 -12.10
CA GLN A 24 13.26 -16.36 -12.07
C GLN A 24 13.44 -17.04 -10.71
N SER A 25 13.17 -16.31 -9.62
CA SER A 25 13.32 -16.82 -8.25
C SER A 25 12.10 -17.65 -7.83
N VAL A 26 10.91 -17.05 -7.87
CA VAL A 26 9.66 -17.67 -7.37
C VAL A 26 9.12 -18.73 -8.33
N GLY A 27 9.37 -18.61 -9.63
CA GLY A 27 8.93 -19.60 -10.61
C GLY A 27 9.52 -21.00 -10.39
N LYS A 28 10.64 -21.11 -9.66
CA LYS A 28 11.24 -22.40 -9.27
C LYS A 28 10.60 -23.00 -8.02
N LEU A 29 9.91 -22.19 -7.22
CA LEU A 29 9.34 -22.57 -5.93
C LEU A 29 7.81 -22.73 -6.00
N ALA A 30 7.15 -21.92 -6.81
CA ALA A 30 5.71 -21.94 -6.97
C ALA A 30 5.26 -23.09 -7.86
N SER A 31 4.23 -23.82 -7.43
CA SER A 31 3.61 -24.86 -8.27
C SER A 31 3.04 -24.34 -9.60
N ARG A 32 2.63 -23.06 -9.62
CA ARG A 32 2.06 -22.36 -10.78
C ARG A 32 2.11 -20.85 -10.54
N LEU A 33 2.44 -20.07 -11.57
CA LEU A 33 2.35 -18.61 -11.58
C LEU A 33 1.25 -18.17 -12.54
N GLU A 34 0.18 -17.55 -12.02
CA GLU A 34 -0.95 -17.08 -12.82
C GLU A 34 -0.99 -15.56 -12.86
N VAL A 35 -1.10 -14.99 -14.06
CA VAL A 35 -1.27 -13.54 -14.21
C VAL A 35 -2.67 -13.16 -13.71
N ALA A 36 -2.72 -12.24 -12.76
CA ALA A 36 -3.94 -11.84 -12.07
C ALA A 36 -4.59 -10.58 -12.66
N ASP A 37 -3.86 -9.76 -13.43
CA ASP A 37 -4.37 -8.50 -14.01
C ASP A 37 -5.70 -8.72 -14.76
N GLY A 38 -6.79 -8.12 -14.25
CA GLY A 38 -8.13 -8.21 -14.86
C GLY A 38 -8.83 -9.55 -14.66
N GLN A 39 -8.34 -10.44 -13.78
CA GLN A 39 -8.84 -11.80 -13.61
C GLN A 39 -9.62 -11.99 -12.30
N SER A 40 -10.40 -13.06 -12.28
CA SER A 40 -11.14 -13.52 -11.10
C SER A 40 -10.83 -14.99 -10.83
N PHE A 41 -10.75 -15.37 -9.55
CA PHE A 41 -10.40 -16.71 -9.11
C PHE A 41 -11.32 -17.14 -7.96
N ASP A 42 -11.93 -18.31 -8.09
CA ASP A 42 -12.81 -18.88 -7.07
C ASP A 42 -12.08 -19.95 -6.24
N PHE A 43 -12.09 -19.79 -4.92
CA PHE A 43 -11.53 -20.70 -3.92
C PHE A 43 -12.62 -21.12 -2.93
N GLY A 44 -13.37 -22.17 -3.28
CA GLY A 44 -14.49 -22.62 -2.49
C GLY A 44 -15.59 -21.55 -2.42
N ARG A 45 -15.77 -20.93 -1.24
CA ARG A 45 -16.76 -19.85 -1.02
C ARG A 45 -16.14 -18.44 -1.07
N THR A 46 -14.85 -18.34 -1.37
CA THR A 46 -14.13 -17.08 -1.46
C THR A 46 -13.82 -16.79 -2.91
N ARG A 47 -14.15 -15.59 -3.37
CA ARG A 47 -13.80 -15.10 -4.70
C ARG A 47 -12.75 -14.00 -4.58
N LEU A 48 -11.67 -14.14 -5.33
CA LEU A 48 -10.67 -13.09 -5.50
C LEU A 48 -10.88 -12.43 -6.86
N ARG A 49 -10.95 -11.10 -6.90
CA ARG A 49 -11.02 -10.33 -8.14
C ARG A 49 -9.87 -9.34 -8.18
N PHE A 50 -9.33 -9.15 -9.38
CA PHE A 50 -8.24 -8.23 -9.64
C PHE A 50 -8.71 -7.31 -10.77
N PRO A 51 -9.33 -6.16 -10.47
CA PRO A 51 -9.97 -5.30 -11.46
C PRO A 51 -9.01 -4.74 -12.54
N GLY A 52 -7.70 -4.82 -12.28
CA GLY A 52 -6.64 -4.41 -13.19
C GLY A 52 -5.65 -3.49 -12.50
N PRO A 53 -4.44 -3.30 -13.04
CA PRO A 53 -3.47 -2.39 -12.45
C PRO A 53 -3.98 -0.94 -12.43
N VAL A 54 -3.76 -0.25 -11.31
CA VAL A 54 -3.98 1.18 -11.15
C VAL A 54 -2.64 1.92 -10.99
N PRO A 55 -2.58 3.23 -11.28
CA PRO A 55 -1.39 4.03 -11.01
C PRO A 55 -0.97 3.95 -9.54
N HIS A 56 0.33 3.91 -9.29
CA HIS A 56 0.90 3.92 -7.94
C HIS A 56 0.75 5.31 -7.27
N GLY A 57 0.68 6.37 -8.06
CA GLY A 57 0.50 7.74 -7.59
C GLY A 57 -0.27 8.52 -8.64
N GLU A 58 0.22 9.69 -9.03
CA GLU A 58 -0.38 10.46 -10.12
C GLU A 58 -0.40 9.68 -11.44
N ASP A 59 -1.44 9.97 -12.21
CA ASP A 59 -1.63 9.44 -13.56
C ASP A 59 -0.45 9.85 -14.47
N ASP A 60 -0.11 8.98 -15.42
CA ASP A 60 0.93 9.23 -16.43
C ASP A 60 2.33 9.57 -15.89
N THR A 61 2.65 9.13 -14.67
CA THR A 61 3.99 9.28 -14.06
C THR A 61 4.86 8.02 -14.19
N GLU A 62 6.17 8.19 -13.94
CA GLU A 62 7.13 7.09 -13.93
C GLU A 62 7.04 6.19 -12.68
N LEU A 63 6.17 6.49 -11.71
CA LEU A 63 6.03 5.73 -10.45
C LEU A 63 5.60 4.28 -10.67
N GLY A 64 4.89 4.05 -11.78
CA GLY A 64 4.45 2.72 -12.20
C GLY A 64 3.05 2.40 -11.70
N TRP A 65 2.76 1.10 -11.62
CA TRP A 65 1.39 0.62 -11.41
C TRP A 65 1.34 -0.48 -10.34
N VAL A 66 0.27 -0.50 -9.57
CA VAL A 66 0.01 -1.47 -8.51
C VAL A 66 -1.27 -2.24 -8.82
N LEU A 67 -1.43 -3.44 -8.28
CA LEU A 67 -2.58 -4.31 -8.59
C LEU A 67 -3.50 -4.42 -7.36
N PRO A 68 -4.69 -3.80 -7.38
CA PRO A 68 -5.69 -3.99 -6.34
C PRO A 68 -6.22 -5.43 -6.32
N CYS A 69 -6.64 -5.86 -5.15
CA CYS A 69 -7.29 -7.15 -4.94
C CYS A 69 -8.59 -6.94 -4.17
N VAL A 70 -9.67 -7.51 -4.67
CA VAL A 70 -10.96 -7.57 -4.00
C VAL A 70 -11.19 -9.00 -3.54
N VAL A 71 -11.51 -9.17 -2.27
CA VAL A 71 -11.80 -10.45 -1.62
C VAL A 71 -13.27 -10.44 -1.25
N GLU A 72 -14.04 -11.34 -1.86
CA GLU A 72 -15.47 -11.51 -1.60
C GLU A 72 -15.71 -12.84 -0.89
N ARG A 73 -16.45 -12.82 0.21
CA ARG A 73 -16.92 -14.03 0.89
C ARG A 73 -18.28 -13.79 1.53
N SER A 74 -19.27 -14.60 1.15
CA SER A 74 -20.65 -14.45 1.62
C SER A 74 -21.23 -13.06 1.30
N ARG A 75 -21.37 -12.18 2.30
CA ARG A 75 -21.85 -10.79 2.14
C ARG A 75 -20.77 -9.75 2.43
N GLU A 76 -19.54 -10.19 2.68
CA GLU A 76 -18.41 -9.33 3.02
C GLU A 76 -17.52 -9.14 1.80
N LYS A 77 -17.09 -7.90 1.58
CA LYS A 77 -16.19 -7.49 0.52
C LYS A 77 -15.09 -6.60 1.09
N VAL A 78 -13.85 -7.08 0.94
CA VAL A 78 -12.65 -6.34 1.32
C VAL A 78 -11.89 -5.95 0.06
N MET A 79 -11.49 -4.70 -0.06
CA MET A 79 -10.58 -4.25 -1.11
C MET A 79 -9.22 -3.88 -0.51
N PHE A 80 -8.17 -4.52 -1.01
CA PHE A 80 -6.79 -4.06 -0.81
C PHE A 80 -6.39 -3.24 -2.02
N ALA A 81 -6.27 -1.92 -1.83
CA ALA A 81 -5.70 -0.98 -2.78
C ALA A 81 -4.25 -0.70 -2.36
N PRO A 82 -3.26 -1.47 -2.86
CA PRO A 82 -1.86 -1.25 -2.52
C PRO A 82 -1.41 0.15 -2.91
N ASP A 83 -0.27 0.58 -2.36
CA ASP A 83 0.41 1.87 -2.55
C ASP A 83 -0.10 2.73 -3.74
N ALA A 84 -1.19 3.46 -3.50
CA ALA A 84 -1.88 4.36 -4.41
C ALA A 84 -1.76 5.83 -3.95
N GLN A 85 -0.96 6.07 -2.91
CA GLN A 85 -0.64 7.38 -2.33
C GLN A 85 -1.86 8.24 -1.95
N GLY A 86 -2.75 7.70 -1.11
CA GLY A 86 -3.96 8.42 -0.65
C GLY A 86 -4.95 8.61 -1.77
N PRO A 87 -5.31 7.53 -2.48
CA PRO A 87 -5.55 7.48 -3.93
C PRO A 87 -5.65 8.84 -4.61
N VAL A 88 -4.53 9.36 -5.12
CA VAL A 88 -4.53 10.65 -5.83
C VAL A 88 -5.17 10.55 -7.21
N SER A 89 -5.05 9.40 -7.87
CA SER A 89 -5.64 9.11 -9.18
C SER A 89 -7.16 9.01 -9.10
N GLN A 90 -7.86 9.79 -9.92
CA GLN A 90 -9.33 9.79 -9.98
C GLN A 90 -9.90 8.46 -10.46
N ASP A 91 -9.20 7.76 -11.35
CA ASP A 91 -9.66 6.46 -11.84
C ASP A 91 -9.54 5.38 -10.77
N THR A 92 -8.56 5.51 -9.87
CA THR A 92 -8.45 4.64 -8.69
C THR A 92 -9.61 4.89 -7.72
N VAL A 93 -9.98 6.15 -7.49
CA VAL A 93 -11.14 6.50 -6.67
C VAL A 93 -12.42 5.92 -7.26
N LYS A 94 -12.67 6.14 -8.56
CA LYS A 94 -13.86 5.59 -9.25
C LYS A 94 -13.93 4.07 -9.13
N LEU A 95 -12.79 3.39 -9.27
CA LEU A 95 -12.72 1.94 -9.10
C LEU A 95 -13.10 1.51 -7.68
N ILE A 96 -12.53 2.15 -6.66
CA ILE A 96 -12.84 1.85 -5.25
C ILE A 96 -14.34 2.02 -4.99
N LEU A 97 -14.92 3.14 -5.45
CA LEU A 97 -16.33 3.43 -5.27
C LEU A 97 -17.23 2.45 -6.03
N ALA A 98 -16.85 2.03 -7.24
CA ALA A 98 -17.61 1.07 -8.03
C ALA A 98 -17.54 -0.36 -7.47
N GLU A 99 -16.44 -0.71 -6.78
CA GLU A 99 -16.34 -2.00 -6.11
C GLU A 99 -17.14 -2.04 -4.80
N GLU A 100 -17.52 -0.90 -4.20
CA GLU A 100 -18.33 -0.83 -2.96
C GLU A 100 -17.85 -1.81 -1.87
N PRO A 101 -16.60 -1.69 -1.38
CA PRO A 101 -16.11 -2.56 -0.32
C PRO A 101 -16.67 -2.15 1.05
N ASP A 102 -16.86 -3.13 1.95
CA ASP A 102 -17.15 -2.89 3.36
C ASP A 102 -15.90 -2.39 4.11
N LEU A 103 -14.74 -2.94 3.71
CA LEU A 103 -13.42 -2.60 4.23
C LEU A 103 -12.47 -2.30 3.09
N LEU A 104 -11.91 -1.08 3.08
CA LEU A 104 -10.81 -0.69 2.21
C LEU A 104 -9.51 -0.66 3.02
N VAL A 105 -8.46 -1.29 2.50
CA VAL A 105 -7.09 -1.15 3.01
C VAL A 105 -6.27 -0.43 1.95
N THR A 106 -5.75 0.75 2.27
CA THR A 106 -5.00 1.60 1.35
C THR A 106 -3.81 2.29 2.00
N SER A 107 -2.93 2.85 1.17
CA SER A 107 -1.87 3.76 1.61
C SER A 107 -2.38 5.19 1.71
N GLY A 108 -1.94 5.96 2.69
CA GLY A 108 -2.09 7.41 2.64
C GLY A 108 -1.04 8.09 1.74
N PRO A 109 -1.13 9.40 1.50
CA PRO A 109 -0.16 10.12 0.67
C PRO A 109 1.19 10.28 1.41
N PRO A 110 2.32 10.36 0.69
CA PRO A 110 3.65 10.52 1.29
C PRO A 110 3.90 11.97 1.74
N THR A 111 3.22 12.43 2.80
CA THR A 111 3.27 13.83 3.28
C THR A 111 4.67 14.31 3.64
N TYR A 112 5.56 13.41 4.06
CA TYR A 112 6.98 13.70 4.30
C TYR A 112 7.77 14.14 3.05
N LEU A 113 7.18 14.04 1.85
CA LEU A 113 7.76 14.53 0.58
C LEU A 113 7.21 15.89 0.14
N ARG A 114 6.26 16.47 0.89
CA ARG A 114 5.63 17.76 0.60
C ARG A 114 6.66 18.89 0.54
N GLY A 115 6.57 19.73 -0.48
CA GLY A 115 7.47 20.87 -0.68
C GLY A 115 8.88 20.50 -1.13
N PHE A 116 9.22 19.22 -1.24
CA PHE A 116 10.51 18.76 -1.76
C PHE A 116 10.37 18.12 -3.14
N LYS A 117 9.54 17.07 -3.26
CA LYS A 117 9.35 16.32 -4.51
C LYS A 117 7.93 16.37 -5.04
N ILE A 118 6.97 16.73 -4.19
CA ILE A 118 5.54 16.67 -4.51
C ILE A 118 4.92 18.02 -4.12
N GLY A 119 4.18 18.61 -5.06
CA GLY A 119 3.50 19.89 -4.88
C GLY A 119 2.25 19.78 -4.01
N ASP A 120 1.75 20.91 -3.53
CA ASP A 120 0.59 20.97 -2.62
C ASP A 120 -0.72 20.49 -3.27
N ASP A 121 -0.88 20.71 -4.58
CA ASP A 121 -2.07 20.27 -5.33
C ASP A 121 -2.31 18.76 -5.20
N PHE A 122 -1.23 17.96 -5.22
CA PHE A 122 -1.28 16.51 -5.00
C PHE A 122 -1.95 16.17 -3.67
N PHE A 123 -1.52 16.82 -2.59
CA PHE A 123 -2.02 16.52 -1.24
C PHE A 123 -3.45 17.00 -1.07
N GLN A 124 -3.80 18.11 -1.70
CA GLN A 124 -5.18 18.61 -1.73
C GLN A 124 -6.10 17.66 -2.50
N THR A 125 -5.64 17.11 -3.64
CA THR A 125 -6.36 16.09 -4.41
C THR A 125 -6.51 14.80 -3.59
N ALA A 126 -5.42 14.27 -3.02
CA ALA A 126 -5.45 13.08 -2.19
C ALA A 126 -6.41 13.24 -1.00
N LEU A 127 -6.36 14.39 -0.31
CA LEU A 127 -7.26 14.70 0.79
C LEU A 127 -8.74 14.69 0.35
N SER A 128 -9.05 15.40 -0.74
CA SER A 128 -10.40 15.45 -1.31
C SER A 128 -10.91 14.06 -1.71
N ASN A 129 -10.06 13.27 -2.35
CA ASN A 129 -10.39 11.92 -2.78
C ASN A 129 -10.64 10.98 -1.60
N MET A 130 -9.81 11.05 -0.58
CA MET A 130 -9.99 10.28 0.65
C MET A 130 -11.31 10.64 1.34
N GLN A 131 -11.69 11.93 1.39
CA GLN A 131 -12.99 12.36 1.91
C GLN A 131 -14.15 11.72 1.15
N VAL A 132 -14.12 11.72 -0.19
CA VAL A 132 -15.14 11.08 -1.03
C VAL A 132 -15.22 9.56 -0.76
N ILE A 133 -14.09 8.89 -0.60
CA ILE A 133 -14.04 7.44 -0.33
C ILE A 133 -14.70 7.13 1.02
N VAL A 134 -14.34 7.86 2.08
CA VAL A 134 -14.83 7.56 3.43
C VAL A 134 -16.30 7.94 3.64
N GLU A 135 -16.91 8.72 2.75
CA GLU A 135 -18.36 8.91 2.72
C GLU A 135 -19.12 7.65 2.26
N LYS A 136 -18.45 6.72 1.57
CA LYS A 136 -19.08 5.55 0.92
C LYS A 136 -18.60 4.21 1.45
N VAL A 137 -17.42 4.17 2.05
CA VAL A 137 -16.82 2.94 2.61
C VAL A 137 -16.86 3.01 4.13
N GLU A 138 -17.48 2.00 4.76
CA GLU A 138 -17.73 1.97 6.20
C GLU A 138 -16.45 1.98 7.03
N THR A 139 -15.45 1.18 6.65
CA THR A 139 -14.15 1.17 7.31
C THR A 139 -13.03 1.35 6.30
N VAL A 140 -12.19 2.37 6.49
CA VAL A 140 -11.01 2.62 5.67
C VAL A 140 -9.76 2.54 6.54
N VAL A 141 -8.88 1.60 6.20
CA VAL A 141 -7.55 1.46 6.80
C VAL A 141 -6.54 2.26 5.98
N VAL A 142 -5.84 3.18 6.62
CA VAL A 142 -4.81 4.03 5.99
C VAL A 142 -3.45 3.81 6.65
N ASP A 143 -2.46 3.39 5.88
CA ASP A 143 -1.12 3.06 6.39
C ASP A 143 0.00 3.46 5.39
N HIS A 144 1.13 2.76 5.46
CA HIS A 144 2.28 2.76 4.54
C HIS A 144 3.08 4.06 4.42
N HIS A 145 2.57 5.04 3.67
CA HIS A 145 3.30 6.27 3.35
C HIS A 145 2.99 7.38 4.36
N LEU A 146 1.74 7.49 4.75
CA LEU A 146 1.30 8.54 5.66
C LEU A 146 1.86 8.35 7.06
N LEU A 147 1.90 7.11 7.56
CA LEU A 147 2.46 6.78 8.88
C LEU A 147 3.99 6.91 8.99
N ARG A 148 4.67 7.39 7.94
CA ARG A 148 6.10 7.74 8.00
C ARG A 148 6.33 9.18 8.45
N ASP A 149 5.27 9.98 8.51
CA ASP A 149 5.31 11.38 8.90
C ASP A 149 4.69 11.53 10.30
N GLU A 150 5.33 12.25 11.22
CA GLU A 150 4.79 12.52 12.55
C GLU A 150 3.47 13.32 12.48
N GLY A 151 3.27 14.10 11.42
CA GLY A 151 2.06 14.88 11.16
C GLY A 151 0.86 14.10 10.64
N TRP A 152 0.95 12.76 10.53
CA TRP A 152 -0.08 11.92 9.91
C TRP A 152 -1.49 12.12 10.49
N LYS A 153 -1.61 12.29 11.81
CA LYS A 153 -2.89 12.53 12.48
C LYS A 153 -3.54 13.82 12.02
N GLY A 154 -2.77 14.90 11.91
CA GLY A 154 -3.27 16.19 11.45
C GLY A 154 -3.72 16.15 9.99
N PHE A 155 -3.09 15.31 9.17
CA PHE A 155 -3.55 15.07 7.79
C PHE A 155 -4.88 14.30 7.74
N LEU A 156 -5.06 13.28 8.59
CA LEU A 156 -6.28 12.46 8.62
C LEU A 156 -7.47 13.13 9.30
N GLU A 157 -7.25 14.04 10.25
CA GLU A 157 -8.33 14.72 10.99
C GLU A 157 -9.51 15.22 10.10
N PRO A 158 -9.28 15.94 8.98
CA PRO A 158 -10.37 16.34 8.07
C PRO A 158 -11.06 15.17 7.35
N VAL A 159 -10.39 14.03 7.17
CA VAL A 159 -10.97 12.81 6.57
C VAL A 159 -11.79 12.05 7.62
N GLU A 160 -11.24 11.90 8.82
CA GLU A 160 -11.92 11.28 9.98
C GLU A 160 -13.24 11.99 10.29
N LYS A 161 -13.25 13.33 10.32
CA LYS A 161 -14.48 14.12 10.50
C LYS A 161 -15.56 13.84 9.46
N VAL A 162 -15.18 13.56 8.22
CA VAL A 162 -16.14 13.22 7.15
C VAL A 162 -16.67 11.80 7.36
N ALA A 163 -15.79 10.85 7.68
CA ALA A 163 -16.17 9.47 7.99
C ALA A 163 -17.14 9.42 9.19
N GLU A 164 -16.83 10.10 10.28
CA GLU A 164 -17.66 10.15 11.49
C GLU A 164 -19.08 10.65 11.20
N ARG A 165 -19.23 11.68 10.35
CA ARG A 165 -20.55 12.20 9.95
C ARG A 165 -21.37 11.20 9.16
N ALA A 166 -20.71 10.29 8.44
CA ALA A 166 -21.35 9.20 7.71
C ALA A 166 -21.58 7.96 8.58
N GLY A 167 -21.14 7.95 9.85
CA GLY A 167 -21.15 6.75 10.70
C GLY A 167 -20.07 5.74 10.33
N HIS A 168 -19.06 6.17 9.58
CA HIS A 168 -17.93 5.38 9.11
C HIS A 168 -16.67 5.69 9.93
N ARG A 169 -15.57 4.99 9.67
CA ARG A 169 -14.31 5.19 10.40
C ARG A 169 -13.08 5.08 9.50
N VAL A 170 -12.08 5.89 9.84
CA VAL A 170 -10.71 5.82 9.28
C VAL A 170 -9.78 5.38 10.40
N ILE A 171 -9.01 4.33 10.17
CA ILE A 171 -8.15 3.71 11.19
C ILE A 171 -6.83 3.24 10.57
N THR A 172 -5.85 2.93 11.41
CA THR A 172 -4.61 2.24 11.01
C THR A 172 -4.78 0.72 10.98
N ALA A 173 -3.83 -0.01 10.40
CA ALA A 173 -3.88 -1.47 10.41
C ALA A 173 -3.76 -2.05 11.82
N ALA A 174 -3.03 -1.37 12.72
CA ALA A 174 -2.94 -1.73 14.13
C ALA A 174 -4.29 -1.59 14.83
N GLU A 175 -4.99 -0.48 14.60
CA GLU A 175 -6.29 -0.19 15.22
C GLU A 175 -7.39 -1.12 14.72
N LEU A 176 -7.31 -1.60 13.46
CA LEU A 176 -8.20 -2.66 12.97
C LEU A 176 -8.07 -3.96 13.80
N LEU A 177 -6.88 -4.20 14.35
CA LEU A 177 -6.57 -5.35 15.20
C LEU A 177 -6.68 -5.03 16.71
N ASP A 178 -7.38 -3.95 17.07
CA ASP A 178 -7.54 -3.49 18.46
C ASP A 178 -6.21 -3.14 19.17
N HIS A 179 -5.19 -2.77 18.41
CA HIS A 179 -3.92 -2.27 18.92
C HIS A 179 -3.77 -0.76 18.69
N PRO A 180 -3.12 -0.01 19.61
CA PRO A 180 -2.84 1.40 19.37
C PRO A 180 -1.91 1.56 18.15
N ALA A 181 -2.12 2.62 17.38
CA ALA A 181 -1.21 2.97 16.28
C ALA A 181 0.23 3.17 16.81
N GLN A 182 1.18 2.41 16.27
CA GLN A 182 2.61 2.49 16.57
C GLN A 182 3.41 2.74 15.29
N PRO A 183 3.38 3.96 14.72
CA PRO A 183 4.14 4.29 13.52
C PRO A 183 5.63 4.39 13.84
N LEU A 184 6.32 3.24 13.91
CA LEU A 184 7.76 3.20 14.24
C LEU A 184 8.61 3.90 13.19
N GLU A 185 8.14 3.88 11.94
CA GLU A 185 8.84 4.48 10.82
C GLU A 185 8.96 6.00 10.92
N CYS A 186 7.94 6.70 11.44
CA CYS A 186 8.02 8.15 11.65
C CYS A 186 9.04 8.52 12.74
N GLN A 187 9.28 7.60 13.69
CA GLN A 187 10.23 7.77 14.79
C GLN A 187 11.60 7.17 14.47
N ARG A 188 11.84 6.63 13.26
CA ARG A 188 13.05 5.87 12.93
C ARG A 188 14.32 6.57 13.38
N ARG A 189 14.47 7.87 13.06
CA ARG A 189 15.67 8.63 13.39
C ARG A 189 15.91 8.64 14.90
N ARG A 190 14.88 9.00 15.67
CA ARG A 190 14.92 9.03 17.13
C ARG A 190 15.23 7.66 17.71
N MET A 191 14.59 6.60 17.20
CA MET A 191 14.84 5.22 17.66
C MET A 191 16.27 4.77 17.39
N TYR A 192 16.87 5.13 16.25
CA TYR A 192 18.27 4.82 15.97
C TYR A 192 19.25 5.59 16.88
N GLU A 193 18.87 6.78 17.35
CA GLU A 193 19.66 7.57 18.30
C GLU A 193 19.53 7.03 19.74
N GLU A 194 18.33 6.62 20.17
CA GLU A 194 18.04 6.13 21.51
C GLU A 194 18.40 4.64 21.71
N GLU A 195 18.18 3.82 20.68
CA GLU A 195 18.40 2.37 20.66
C GLU A 195 19.20 1.97 19.42
N PRO A 196 20.50 2.33 19.34
CA PRO A 196 21.30 2.05 18.16
C PRO A 196 21.44 0.54 17.93
N PRO A 197 21.49 0.08 16.66
CA PRO A 197 21.77 -1.32 16.35
C PRO A 197 23.10 -1.78 16.94
N SER A 198 23.24 -3.09 17.18
CA SER A 198 24.49 -3.66 17.67
C SER A 198 25.66 -3.36 16.72
N ALA A 199 26.88 -3.22 17.26
CA ALA A 199 28.08 -2.99 16.44
C ALA A 199 28.30 -4.11 15.39
N GLU A 200 27.88 -5.34 15.73
CA GLU A 200 27.91 -6.48 14.81
C GLU A 200 26.94 -6.28 13.64
N PHE A 201 25.72 -5.80 13.91
CA PHE A 201 24.74 -5.49 12.89
C PHE A 201 25.19 -4.35 11.98
N VAL A 202 25.74 -3.28 12.55
CA VAL A 202 26.29 -2.16 11.76
C VAL A 202 27.38 -2.65 10.82
N LYS A 203 28.33 -3.45 11.33
CA LYS A 203 29.39 -4.03 10.52
C LYS A 203 28.85 -4.95 9.42
N TRP A 204 27.80 -5.72 9.70
CA TRP A 204 27.14 -6.54 8.69
C TRP A 204 26.44 -5.69 7.61
N ALA A 205 25.75 -4.63 8.01
CA ALA A 205 25.01 -3.73 7.12
C ALA A 205 25.92 -2.95 6.15
N GLU A 206 27.19 -2.77 6.51
CA GLU A 206 28.22 -2.15 5.68
C GLU A 206 28.89 -3.13 4.69
N LEU A 207 28.62 -4.44 4.78
CA LEU A 207 29.19 -5.41 3.85
C LEU A 207 28.65 -5.21 2.42
N PRO A 208 29.42 -5.58 1.37
CA PRO A 208 28.91 -5.66 0.01
C PRO A 208 27.65 -6.53 -0.09
N LYS A 209 26.70 -6.18 -0.98
CA LYS A 209 25.41 -6.87 -1.10
C LYS A 209 25.55 -8.37 -1.36
N GLU A 210 26.60 -8.79 -2.05
CA GLU A 210 26.89 -10.19 -2.32
C GLU A 210 27.21 -10.97 -1.04
N LYS A 211 27.90 -10.32 -0.08
CA LYS A 211 28.17 -10.89 1.25
C LYS A 211 26.93 -10.86 2.13
N GLN A 212 26.15 -9.78 2.11
CA GLN A 212 24.87 -9.74 2.81
C GLN A 212 23.90 -10.83 2.34
N ALA A 213 23.91 -11.15 1.04
CA ALA A 213 23.05 -12.20 0.48
C ALA A 213 23.45 -13.63 0.90
N SER A 214 24.68 -13.82 1.40
CA SER A 214 25.21 -15.14 1.80
C SER A 214 25.35 -15.30 3.32
N MET A 215 25.10 -14.24 4.09
CA MET A 215 25.24 -14.23 5.54
C MET A 215 24.00 -13.59 6.18
N SER A 216 23.36 -14.30 7.11
CA SER A 216 22.27 -13.74 7.89
C SER A 216 22.73 -12.51 8.69
N PRO A 217 21.87 -11.47 8.83
CA PRO A 217 22.16 -10.38 9.74
C PRO A 217 22.25 -10.91 11.18
N PRO A 218 23.18 -10.39 12.00
CA PRO A 218 23.18 -10.67 13.43
C PRO A 218 21.96 -9.98 14.05
N LEU A 219 21.06 -10.75 14.66
CA LEU A 219 19.84 -10.26 15.31
C LEU A 219 20.10 -9.99 16.80
#